data_AF-A0A0F9YR06-F1
#
_entry.id   AF-A0A0F9YR06-F1
#
_cell.length_a   1.000
_cell.length_b   1.000
_cell.length_c   1.000
_cell.angle_alpha   90.00
_cell.angle_beta   90.00
_cell.angle_gamma   90.00
#
_symmetry.space_group_name_H-M   'P 1'
#
loop_
_entity.id
_entity.type
_entity.pdbx_description
1 polymer ?
#
loop_
_entity_poly.entity_id
_entity_poly.type
_entity_poly.pdbx_seq_one_letter_code
_entity_poly.pdbx_strand_id
1 'polypeptide(L)'
;MKKLKQIYWKWTAITFIAILIITQVFGFNANIIYNIGLTLEKYNDEKLTKSVISKSGVTLPVVWGDLGKQMIEKGIIDADKFEKLYSNRNEIPNDIKKLLYNEKNGNIKINSENAGFILNLLWAFGLSNKNPILEQGPMANPQYRGTQNFASTGGWILANGNTMDHYSNYNFSILTQEQQKLVEEVSKNIFRPCCGNSTYFPDCNHGMAMLGLLELMAYQGVSEQEMYNAALAVNSYWFPETYITIAKYFKNRGVLWDDVIAKEVLGSSYSSAQGFKEVLNKVSPTKIETIGGASCGV
;
A
#
# COMPACT_ATOMS: atom_id res chain seq x y z
N MET A 1 27.66 -3.10 -70.83
CA MET A 1 27.54 -3.70 -69.48
C MET A 1 28.79 -3.56 -68.57
N LYS A 2 30.05 -3.63 -69.05
CA LYS A 2 31.23 -3.54 -68.18
C LYS A 2 31.48 -2.16 -67.51
N LYS A 3 31.18 -1.05 -68.19
CA LYS A 3 31.39 0.32 -67.64
C LYS A 3 30.43 0.70 -66.51
N LEU A 4 29.20 0.16 -66.50
CA LEU A 4 28.22 0.41 -65.43
C LEU A 4 28.66 -0.25 -64.10
N LYS A 5 29.12 -1.52 -64.12
CA LYS A 5 29.63 -2.22 -62.93
C LYS A 5 30.80 -1.49 -62.25
N GLN A 6 31.65 -0.80 -63.02
CA GLN A 6 32.81 -0.08 -62.50
C GLN A 6 32.45 1.21 -61.75
N ILE A 7 31.29 1.80 -62.05
CA ILE A 7 30.76 3.00 -61.38
C ILE A 7 30.07 2.62 -60.07
N TYR A 8 29.31 1.52 -60.04
CA TYR A 8 28.61 1.06 -58.84
C TYR A 8 29.55 0.75 -57.67
N TRP A 9 30.67 0.06 -57.92
CA TRP A 9 31.64 -0.27 -56.87
C TRP A 9 32.23 0.96 -56.18
N LYS A 10 32.50 2.03 -56.95
CA LYS A 10 33.05 3.28 -56.42
C LYS A 10 32.06 3.99 -55.50
N TRP A 11 30.79 4.04 -55.88
CA TRP A 11 29.74 4.60 -55.03
C TRP A 11 29.52 3.78 -53.76
N THR A 12 29.48 2.45 -53.86
CA THR A 12 29.41 1.61 -52.65
C THR A 12 30.61 1.80 -51.73
N ALA A 13 31.83 1.95 -52.27
CA ALA A 13 33.01 2.21 -51.47
C ALA A 13 32.97 3.59 -50.79
N ILE A 14 32.52 4.63 -51.51
CA ILE A 14 32.34 5.97 -50.96
C ILE A 14 31.28 5.97 -49.85
N THR A 15 30.15 5.29 -50.05
CA THR A 15 29.10 5.17 -49.03
C THR A 15 29.63 4.42 -47.80
N PHE A 16 30.41 3.35 -47.98
CA PHE A 16 31.00 2.60 -46.86
C PHE A 16 32.00 3.45 -46.07
N ILE A 17 32.85 4.21 -46.77
CA ILE A 17 33.81 5.14 -46.15
C ILE A 17 33.07 6.28 -45.44
N ALA A 18 32.00 6.82 -46.03
CA ALA A 18 31.18 7.84 -45.38
C ALA A 18 30.51 7.30 -44.12
N ILE A 19 29.99 6.07 -44.13
CA ILE A 19 29.42 5.41 -42.94
C ILE A 19 30.50 5.20 -41.88
N LEU A 20 31.70 4.73 -42.26
CA LEU A 20 32.84 4.57 -41.35
C LEU A 20 33.29 5.91 -40.74
N ILE A 21 33.37 6.97 -41.54
CA ILE A 21 33.71 8.30 -41.05
C ILE A 21 32.61 8.80 -40.13
N ILE A 22 31.33 8.60 -40.46
CA ILE A 22 30.22 8.98 -39.58
C ILE A 22 30.28 8.21 -38.26
N THR A 23 30.55 6.91 -38.26
CA THR A 23 30.67 6.12 -37.02
C THR A 23 31.91 6.46 -36.21
N GLN A 24 32.99 6.95 -36.83
CA GLN A 24 34.21 7.38 -36.12
C GLN A 24 34.20 8.86 -35.69
N VAL A 25 33.61 9.76 -36.47
CA VAL A 25 33.52 11.21 -36.19
C VAL A 25 32.37 11.52 -35.25
N PHE A 26 31.20 10.90 -35.47
CA PHE A 26 30.04 11.03 -34.58
C PHE A 26 29.97 9.92 -33.54
N GLY A 27 31.02 9.09 -33.43
CA GLY A 27 31.25 8.10 -32.39
C GLY A 27 29.96 7.57 -31.79
N PHE A 28 29.42 6.46 -32.34
CA PHE A 28 28.22 5.81 -31.79
C PHE A 28 28.49 5.42 -30.34
N ASN A 29 28.25 6.35 -29.42
CA ASN A 29 28.69 6.24 -28.06
C ASN A 29 27.60 5.47 -27.34
N ALA A 30 27.77 4.15 -27.28
CA ALA A 30 26.85 3.27 -26.58
C ALA A 30 26.55 3.76 -25.15
N ASN A 31 27.51 4.46 -24.51
CA ASN A 31 27.29 5.07 -23.20
C ASN A 31 26.28 6.22 -23.23
N ILE A 32 26.21 7.03 -24.30
CA ILE A 32 25.22 8.12 -24.43
C ILE A 32 23.81 7.53 -24.60
N ILE A 33 23.63 6.54 -25.46
CA ILE A 33 22.33 5.88 -25.67
C ILE A 33 21.88 5.16 -24.40
N TYR A 34 22.82 4.47 -23.73
CA TYR A 34 22.57 3.83 -22.44
C TYR A 34 22.14 4.86 -21.37
N ASN A 35 22.86 5.98 -21.25
CA ASN A 35 22.53 7.04 -20.29
C ASN A 35 21.18 7.71 -20.61
N ILE A 36 20.83 7.91 -21.87
CA ILE A 36 19.51 8.41 -22.29
C ILE A 36 18.42 7.41 -21.93
N GLY A 37 18.64 6.11 -22.18
CA GLY A 37 17.73 5.04 -21.79
C GLY A 37 17.47 5.01 -20.28
N LEU A 38 18.53 5.08 -19.47
CA LEU A 38 18.43 5.18 -18.01
C LEU A 38 17.67 6.43 -17.56
N THR A 39 17.90 7.57 -18.21
CA THR A 39 17.23 8.83 -17.87
C THR A 39 15.73 8.76 -18.18
N LEU A 40 15.35 8.19 -19.32
CA LEU A 40 13.95 7.99 -19.71
C LEU A 40 13.25 6.97 -18.81
N GLU A 41 13.93 5.90 -18.40
CA GLU A 41 13.40 4.94 -17.45
C GLU A 41 13.16 5.60 -16.08
N LYS A 42 14.14 6.36 -15.57
CA LYS A 42 14.00 7.10 -14.31
C LYS A 42 12.84 8.11 -14.34
N TYR A 43 12.70 8.87 -15.43
CA TYR A 43 11.57 9.80 -15.60
C TYR A 43 10.22 9.07 -15.62
N ASN A 44 10.15 7.93 -16.29
CA ASN A 44 8.95 7.11 -16.34
C ASN A 44 8.59 6.51 -14.98
N ASP A 45 9.58 6.09 -14.19
CA ASP A 45 9.39 5.55 -12.85
C ASP A 45 8.96 6.65 -11.86
N GLU A 46 9.47 7.88 -11.99
CA GLU A 46 9.02 9.02 -11.17
C GLU A 46 7.56 9.40 -11.49
N LYS A 47 7.20 9.45 -12.78
CA LYS A 47 5.83 9.72 -13.21
C LYS A 47 4.86 8.65 -12.72
N LEU A 48 5.26 7.38 -12.80
CA LEU A 48 4.48 6.25 -12.31
C LEU A 48 4.34 6.27 -10.78
N THR A 49 5.41 6.61 -10.06
CA THR A 49 5.37 6.76 -8.60
C THR A 49 4.33 7.80 -8.19
N LYS A 50 4.27 8.94 -8.89
CA LYS A 50 3.29 10.01 -8.64
C LYS A 50 1.84 9.60 -8.93
N SER A 51 1.59 8.67 -9.86
CA SER A 51 0.23 8.16 -10.09
C SER A 51 -0.21 7.16 -9.02
N VAL A 52 0.72 6.37 -8.49
CA VAL A 52 0.42 5.38 -7.43
C VAL A 52 0.30 6.05 -6.06
N ILE A 53 1.21 6.98 -5.77
CA ILE A 53 1.34 7.65 -4.48
C ILE A 53 1.37 9.15 -4.72
N SER A 54 0.23 9.79 -4.52
CA SER A 54 0.15 11.24 -4.63
C SER A 54 0.90 11.90 -3.48
N LYS A 55 1.78 12.86 -3.79
CA LYS A 55 2.44 13.69 -2.78
C LYS A 55 1.44 14.48 -1.93
N SER A 56 0.28 14.84 -2.49
CA SER A 56 -0.77 15.55 -1.74
C SER A 56 -1.55 14.65 -0.78
N GLY A 57 -1.35 13.34 -0.84
CA GLY A 57 -2.17 12.36 -0.13
C GLY A 57 -3.54 12.13 -0.77
N VAL A 58 -4.31 11.24 -0.15
CA VAL A 58 -5.68 10.89 -0.50
C VAL A 58 -6.57 11.07 0.74
N THR A 59 -7.74 11.68 0.55
CA THR A 59 -8.78 11.74 1.59
C THR A 59 -9.63 10.48 1.51
N LEU A 60 -9.70 9.73 2.60
CA LEU A 60 -10.51 8.52 2.70
C LEU A 60 -11.98 8.90 2.91
N PRO A 61 -12.93 8.09 2.43
CA PRO A 61 -14.36 8.34 2.57
C PRO A 61 -14.88 7.94 3.97
N VAL A 62 -14.12 8.24 5.03
CA VAL A 62 -14.50 7.95 6.42
C VAL A 62 -14.25 9.14 7.31
N VAL A 63 -15.27 9.57 8.04
CA VAL A 63 -15.17 10.57 9.11
C VAL A 63 -14.60 9.91 10.35
N TRP A 64 -13.56 10.49 10.94
CA TRP A 64 -12.91 9.94 12.15
C TRP A 64 -13.63 10.29 13.45
N GLY A 65 -14.25 11.47 13.55
CA GLY A 65 -14.95 11.90 14.75
C GLY A 65 -14.01 12.02 15.95
N ASP A 66 -14.34 11.33 17.04
CA ASP A 66 -13.63 11.31 18.33
C ASP A 66 -13.01 9.94 18.65
N LEU A 67 -12.91 9.03 17.68
CA LEU A 67 -12.47 7.64 17.90
C LEU A 67 -11.11 7.54 18.60
N GLY A 68 -10.15 8.40 18.25
CA GLY A 68 -8.84 8.43 18.93
C GLY A 68 -8.97 8.74 20.42
N LYS A 69 -9.78 9.73 20.78
CA LYS A 69 -10.03 10.12 22.17
C LYS A 69 -10.72 8.98 22.93
N GLN A 70 -11.75 8.37 22.34
CA GLN A 70 -12.43 7.22 22.95
C GLN A 70 -11.48 6.04 23.18
N MET A 71 -10.57 5.77 22.24
CA MET A 71 -9.57 4.70 22.37
C MET A 71 -8.56 4.97 23.48
N ILE A 72 -8.16 6.23 23.68
CA ILE A 72 -7.30 6.64 24.80
C ILE A 72 -8.02 6.46 26.13
N GLU A 73 -9.25 6.95 26.25
CA GLU A 73 -10.06 6.86 27.48
C GLU A 73 -10.32 5.42 27.90
N LYS A 74 -10.45 4.50 26.93
CA LYS A 74 -10.66 3.07 27.17
C LYS A 74 -9.36 2.28 27.38
N GLY A 75 -8.20 2.93 27.26
CA GLY A 75 -6.89 2.29 27.44
C GLY A 75 -6.42 1.45 26.26
N ILE A 76 -7.10 1.48 25.11
CA ILE A 76 -6.65 0.80 23.88
C ILE A 76 -5.36 1.44 23.37
N ILE A 77 -5.25 2.76 23.53
CA ILE A 77 -4.07 3.57 23.25
C ILE A 77 -3.61 4.24 24.55
N ASP A 78 -2.43 3.89 25.02
CA ASP A 78 -1.62 4.68 25.93
C ASP A 78 -1.01 5.81 25.11
N ALA A 79 -1.51 7.03 25.34
CA ALA A 79 -1.10 8.22 24.61
C ALA A 79 0.42 8.45 24.73
N ASP A 80 0.99 8.32 25.92
CA ASP A 80 2.43 8.55 26.14
C ASP A 80 3.28 7.53 25.38
N LYS A 81 2.89 6.24 25.39
CA LYS A 81 3.60 5.22 24.60
C LYS A 81 3.46 5.47 23.10
N PHE A 82 2.26 5.83 22.65
CA PHE A 82 2.00 6.15 21.25
C PHE A 82 2.86 7.34 20.80
N GLU A 83 2.95 8.40 21.60
CA GLU A 83 3.77 9.55 21.26
C GLU A 83 5.28 9.24 21.27
N LYS A 84 5.73 8.43 22.24
CA LYS A 84 7.13 7.98 22.34
C LYS A 84 7.56 7.13 21.15
N LEU A 85 6.67 6.31 20.59
CA LEU A 85 6.95 5.51 19.39
C LEU A 85 7.43 6.37 18.22
N TYR A 86 6.95 7.62 18.12
CA TYR A 86 7.27 8.53 17.02
C TYR A 86 8.23 9.66 17.39
N SER A 87 8.59 9.81 18.66
CA SER A 87 9.46 10.88 19.14
C SER A 87 10.84 10.90 18.46
N ASN A 88 11.34 9.74 18.01
CA ASN A 88 12.60 9.63 17.26
C ASN A 88 12.48 10.05 15.78
N ARG A 89 11.27 10.36 15.28
CA ARG A 89 10.98 10.67 13.87
C ARG A 89 10.51 12.11 13.63
N ASN A 90 10.90 13.04 14.52
CA ASN A 90 10.37 14.41 14.65
C ASN A 90 9.08 14.49 15.49
N GLU A 91 8.68 15.71 15.84
CA GLU A 91 7.43 15.96 16.56
C GLU A 91 6.23 15.41 15.79
N ILE A 92 5.26 14.85 16.54
CA ILE A 92 4.03 14.32 15.96
C ILE A 92 3.30 15.44 15.19
N PRO A 93 2.99 15.23 13.90
CA PRO A 93 2.26 16.21 13.11
C PRO A 93 0.95 16.64 13.77
N ASN A 94 0.59 17.92 13.64
CA ASN A 94 -0.61 18.48 14.27
C ASN A 94 -1.91 17.83 13.80
N ASP A 95 -1.98 17.36 12.55
CA ASP A 95 -3.11 16.58 12.04
C ASP A 95 -3.26 15.24 12.79
N ILE A 96 -2.16 14.57 13.12
CA ILE A 96 -2.19 13.35 13.93
C ILE A 96 -2.60 13.63 15.38
N LYS A 97 -2.08 14.70 16.00
CA LYS A 97 -2.51 15.11 17.35
C LYS A 97 -4.03 15.34 17.39
N LYS A 98 -4.62 15.93 16.34
CA LYS A 98 -6.08 16.10 16.24
C LYS A 98 -6.80 14.76 16.19
N LEU A 99 -6.31 13.79 15.40
CA LEU A 99 -6.91 12.45 15.35
C LEU A 99 -6.88 11.74 16.70
N LEU A 100 -5.84 11.96 17.52
CA LEU A 100 -5.73 11.37 18.86
C LEU A 100 -6.63 12.05 19.90
N TYR A 101 -6.70 13.39 19.91
CA TYR A 101 -7.25 14.13 21.05
C TYR A 101 -8.54 14.90 20.78
N ASN A 102 -8.85 15.25 19.52
CA ASN A 102 -10.02 16.06 19.21
C ASN A 102 -11.29 15.21 19.04
N GLU A 103 -12.44 15.85 19.21
CA GLU A 103 -13.75 15.19 19.12
C GLU A 103 -14.43 15.31 17.74
N LYS A 104 -14.01 16.30 16.94
CA LYS A 104 -14.70 16.67 15.69
C LYS A 104 -13.77 16.56 14.49
N ASN A 105 -13.08 15.44 14.36
CA ASN A 105 -12.25 15.17 13.20
C ASN A 105 -13.13 14.84 11.99
N GLY A 106 -12.80 15.45 10.85
CA GLY A 106 -13.44 15.16 9.57
C GLY A 106 -12.89 13.88 8.94
N ASN A 107 -12.84 13.87 7.61
CA ASN A 107 -12.31 12.72 6.89
C ASN A 107 -10.81 12.52 7.13
N ILE A 108 -10.41 11.25 7.25
CA ILE A 108 -9.00 10.88 7.37
C ILE A 108 -8.27 11.20 6.06
N LYS A 109 -7.10 11.82 6.14
CA LYS A 109 -6.22 12.04 5.00
C LYS A 109 -4.93 11.25 5.18
N ILE A 110 -4.62 10.36 4.24
CA ILE A 110 -3.39 9.56 4.23
C ILE A 110 -2.39 10.13 3.22
N ASN A 111 -1.11 10.19 3.59
CA ASN A 111 0.01 10.56 2.72
C ASN A 111 1.28 9.80 3.15
N SER A 112 2.38 9.98 2.43
CA SER A 112 3.64 9.30 2.74
C SER A 112 4.25 9.66 4.10
N GLU A 113 3.92 10.84 4.65
CA GLU A 113 4.45 11.31 5.95
C GLU A 113 3.67 10.70 7.13
N ASN A 114 2.37 10.47 6.95
CA ASN A 114 1.48 10.06 8.01
C ASN A 114 0.97 8.61 7.92
N ALA A 115 1.29 7.87 6.84
CA ALA A 115 0.78 6.52 6.57
C ALA A 115 0.97 5.54 7.75
N GLY A 116 2.12 5.61 8.44
CA GLY A 116 2.39 4.77 9.60
C GLY A 116 1.58 5.15 10.85
N PHE A 117 1.21 6.41 11.01
CA PHE A 117 0.31 6.85 12.09
C PHE A 117 -1.11 6.39 11.82
N ILE A 118 -1.59 6.58 10.59
CA ILE A 118 -2.93 6.14 10.16
C ILE A 118 -3.05 4.62 10.29
N LEU A 119 -2.00 3.86 9.94
CA LEU A 119 -1.95 2.41 10.15
C LEU A 119 -2.18 2.07 11.63
N ASN A 120 -1.43 2.67 12.56
CA ASN A 120 -1.53 2.33 13.97
C ASN A 120 -2.85 2.77 14.61
N LEU A 121 -3.43 3.90 14.18
CA LEU A 121 -4.77 4.32 14.63
C LEU A 121 -5.86 3.36 14.17
N LEU A 122 -5.83 2.96 12.90
CA LEU A 122 -6.78 2.00 12.34
C LEU A 122 -6.55 0.59 12.89
N TRP A 123 -5.30 0.23 13.21
CA TRP A 123 -4.98 -1.03 13.88
C TRP A 123 -5.59 -1.06 15.29
N ALA A 124 -5.37 -0.03 16.10
CA ALA A 124 -5.98 0.10 17.43
C ALA A 124 -7.52 -0.04 17.34
N PHE A 125 -8.13 0.67 16.38
CA PHE A 125 -9.56 0.63 16.14
C PHE A 125 -10.02 -0.77 15.73
N GLY A 126 -9.42 -1.35 14.69
CA GLY A 126 -9.81 -2.66 14.17
C GLY A 126 -9.61 -3.79 15.19
N LEU A 127 -8.57 -3.70 16.04
CA LEU A 127 -8.35 -4.67 17.11
C LEU A 127 -9.45 -4.61 18.17
N SER A 128 -9.93 -3.41 18.48
CA SER A 128 -10.76 -3.17 19.67
C SER A 128 -12.25 -3.07 19.39
N ASN A 129 -12.62 -2.70 18.17
CA ASN A 129 -14.00 -2.70 17.71
C ASN A 129 -14.53 -4.14 17.64
N LYS A 130 -15.72 -4.37 18.19
CA LYS A 130 -16.32 -5.68 18.29
C LYS A 130 -16.75 -6.16 16.90
N ASN A 131 -16.22 -7.30 16.46
CA ASN A 131 -16.55 -7.88 15.15
C ASN A 131 -16.54 -9.42 15.14
N PRO A 132 -17.56 -10.07 14.55
CA PRO A 132 -17.58 -11.52 14.36
C PRO A 132 -16.36 -12.10 13.63
N ILE A 133 -15.70 -11.36 12.73
CA ILE A 133 -14.46 -11.80 12.05
C ILE A 133 -13.36 -12.08 13.07
N LEU A 134 -13.30 -11.31 14.16
CA LEU A 134 -12.29 -11.49 15.21
C LEU A 134 -12.63 -12.61 16.19
N GLU A 135 -13.92 -12.82 16.45
CA GLU A 135 -14.39 -13.83 17.41
C GLU A 135 -14.56 -15.22 16.79
N GLN A 136 -14.88 -15.29 15.49
CA GLN A 136 -15.31 -16.51 14.81
C GLN A 136 -14.52 -16.77 13.52
N GLY A 137 -13.74 -15.79 13.04
CA GLY A 137 -12.94 -15.91 11.83
C GLY A 137 -11.64 -16.70 12.01
N PRO A 138 -10.74 -16.67 11.02
CA PRO A 138 -9.55 -17.53 10.95
C PRO A 138 -8.61 -17.42 12.16
N MET A 139 -8.51 -16.24 12.79
CA MET A 139 -7.69 -16.05 13.99
C MET A 139 -8.19 -16.87 15.20
N ALA A 140 -9.49 -17.14 15.28
CA ALA A 140 -10.08 -17.94 16.35
C ALA A 140 -9.82 -19.45 16.19
N ASN A 141 -9.18 -19.88 15.09
CA ASN A 141 -8.92 -21.29 14.85
C ASN A 141 -7.95 -21.87 15.90
N PRO A 142 -8.34 -22.94 16.63
CA PRO A 142 -7.50 -23.55 17.67
C PRO A 142 -6.10 -23.99 17.22
N GLN A 143 -5.90 -24.24 15.91
CA GLN A 143 -4.59 -24.61 15.37
C GLN A 143 -3.50 -23.56 15.65
N TYR A 144 -3.89 -22.29 15.83
CA TYR A 144 -2.99 -21.17 16.10
C TYR A 144 -2.70 -20.96 17.59
N ARG A 145 -3.24 -21.82 18.46
CA ARG A 145 -2.96 -21.84 19.92
C ARG A 145 -3.30 -20.54 20.64
N GLY A 146 -4.28 -19.79 20.12
CA GLY A 146 -4.82 -18.58 20.73
C GLY A 146 -4.57 -17.31 19.91
N THR A 147 -5.54 -16.40 19.94
CA THR A 147 -5.55 -15.15 19.17
C THR A 147 -4.45 -14.18 19.61
N GLN A 148 -3.94 -14.30 20.84
CA GLN A 148 -2.87 -13.47 21.40
C GLN A 148 -1.50 -13.67 20.73
N ASN A 149 -1.32 -14.75 19.96
CA ASN A 149 -0.03 -15.09 19.35
C ASN A 149 0.20 -14.41 18.00
N PHE A 150 -0.80 -13.71 17.47
CA PHE A 150 -0.69 -13.02 16.18
C PHE A 150 0.02 -11.68 16.32
N ALA A 151 0.65 -11.24 15.23
CA ALA A 151 1.33 -9.95 15.20
C ALA A 151 0.32 -8.79 15.39
N SER A 152 -0.92 -8.94 14.93
CA SER A 152 -1.98 -7.97 15.15
C SER A 152 -2.45 -7.82 16.60
N THR A 153 -2.15 -8.77 17.49
CA THR A 153 -2.58 -8.72 18.90
C THR A 153 -1.36 -8.63 19.81
N GLY A 154 -0.51 -9.65 19.81
CA GLY A 154 0.72 -9.69 20.61
C GLY A 154 1.75 -8.62 20.21
N GLY A 155 1.67 -8.07 18.99
CA GLY A 155 2.49 -6.96 18.55
C GLY A 155 1.96 -5.58 18.93
N TRP A 156 0.75 -5.47 19.49
CA TRP A 156 0.21 -4.19 19.97
C TRP A 156 0.56 -4.02 21.45
N ILE A 157 1.65 -3.32 21.76
CA ILE A 157 2.10 -3.06 23.15
C ILE A 157 1.71 -1.67 23.67
N LEU A 158 0.98 -0.92 22.86
CA LEU A 158 0.57 0.45 23.15
C LEU A 158 -0.70 0.52 23.99
N ALA A 159 -1.27 -0.59 24.44
CA ALA A 159 -2.42 -0.59 25.35
C ALA A 159 -2.01 -0.30 26.80
N ASN A 160 -2.97 0.17 27.60
CA ASN A 160 -2.94 0.17 29.05
C ASN A 160 -3.38 -1.19 29.57
N GLY A 161 -2.44 -2.00 30.03
CA GLY A 161 -2.73 -3.37 30.48
C GLY A 161 -2.55 -4.39 29.36
N ASN A 162 -3.35 -5.45 29.37
CA ASN A 162 -3.25 -6.53 28.40
C ASN A 162 -4.11 -6.21 27.17
N THR A 163 -3.50 -6.26 25.97
CA THR A 163 -4.18 -6.04 24.69
C THR A 163 -5.41 -6.94 24.50
N MET A 164 -5.37 -8.17 25.01
CA MET A 164 -6.51 -9.09 24.90
C MET A 164 -7.74 -8.64 25.69
N ASP A 165 -7.58 -7.76 26.68
CA ASP A 165 -8.72 -7.16 27.41
C ASP A 165 -9.50 -6.18 26.52
N HIS A 166 -8.88 -5.72 25.43
CA HIS A 166 -9.47 -4.80 24.46
C HIS A 166 -9.93 -5.48 23.17
N TYR A 167 -9.46 -6.70 22.89
CA TYR A 167 -9.71 -7.41 21.63
C TYR A 167 -11.21 -7.65 21.39
N SER A 168 -11.75 -7.10 20.29
CA SER A 168 -13.15 -7.23 19.90
C SER A 168 -14.16 -6.92 21.02
N ASN A 169 -13.86 -5.90 21.84
CA ASN A 169 -14.60 -5.67 23.10
C ASN A 169 -15.53 -4.45 23.06
N TYR A 170 -15.33 -3.51 22.15
CA TYR A 170 -16.04 -2.22 22.16
C TYR A 170 -16.92 -2.00 20.93
N ASN A 171 -18.10 -1.43 21.16
CA ASN A 171 -19.07 -1.15 20.10
C ASN A 171 -18.88 0.28 19.53
N PHE A 172 -17.73 0.56 18.91
CA PHE A 172 -17.50 1.87 18.28
C PHE A 172 -18.31 2.05 17.01
N SER A 173 -18.47 0.98 16.23
CA SER A 173 -19.19 0.98 14.96
C SER A 173 -20.02 -0.30 14.85
N ILE A 174 -21.24 -0.25 15.36
CA ILE A 174 -22.18 -1.38 15.31
C ILE A 174 -22.69 -1.54 13.88
N LEU A 175 -22.29 -2.63 13.22
CA LEU A 175 -22.72 -2.94 11.86
C LEU A 175 -24.08 -3.65 11.86
N THR A 176 -24.92 -3.29 10.90
CA THR A 176 -26.08 -4.11 10.49
C THR A 176 -25.62 -5.43 9.86
N GLN A 177 -26.53 -6.39 9.69
CA GLN A 177 -26.21 -7.67 9.07
C GLN A 177 -25.70 -7.48 7.63
N GLU A 178 -26.30 -6.56 6.89
CA GLU A 178 -25.92 -6.22 5.52
C GLU A 178 -24.52 -5.59 5.46
N GLN A 179 -24.23 -4.66 6.37
CA GLN A 179 -22.90 -4.04 6.48
C GLN A 179 -21.83 -5.05 6.89
N GLN A 180 -22.11 -5.93 7.86
CA GLN A 180 -21.19 -6.99 8.27
C GLN A 180 -20.90 -7.95 7.11
N LYS A 181 -21.93 -8.37 6.38
CA LYS A 181 -21.76 -9.21 5.19
C LYS A 181 -20.89 -8.53 4.13
N LEU A 182 -21.08 -7.24 3.91
CA LEU A 182 -20.23 -6.47 3.00
C LEU A 182 -18.76 -6.47 3.45
N VAL A 183 -18.49 -6.22 4.74
CA VAL A 183 -17.12 -6.28 5.30
C VAL A 183 -16.50 -7.66 5.11
N GLU A 184 -17.25 -8.74 5.36
CA GLU A 184 -16.76 -10.11 5.17
C GLU A 184 -16.42 -10.41 3.70
N GLU A 185 -17.30 -10.04 2.77
CA GLU A 185 -17.06 -10.24 1.33
C GLU A 185 -15.85 -9.43 0.83
N VAL A 186 -15.77 -8.15 1.21
CA VAL A 186 -14.68 -7.28 0.77
C VAL A 186 -13.34 -7.73 1.38
N SER A 187 -13.31 -8.01 2.67
CA SER A 187 -12.09 -8.40 3.39
C SER A 187 -11.48 -9.72 2.89
N LYS A 188 -12.29 -10.67 2.38
CA LYS A 188 -11.82 -11.91 1.76
C LYS A 188 -11.03 -11.69 0.47
N ASN A 189 -11.23 -10.55 -0.20
CA ASN A 189 -10.66 -10.23 -1.50
C ASN A 189 -9.49 -9.25 -1.45
N ILE A 190 -9.11 -8.77 -0.26
CA ILE A 190 -8.00 -7.81 -0.09
C ILE A 190 -6.82 -8.51 0.56
N PHE A 191 -5.72 -8.66 -0.19
CA PHE A 191 -4.49 -9.31 0.23
C PHE A 191 -3.38 -8.30 0.57
N ARG A 192 -2.34 -8.80 1.25
CA ARG A 192 -1.16 -8.03 1.64
C ARG A 192 0.10 -8.72 1.09
N PRO A 193 1.06 -7.97 0.52
CA PRO A 193 2.19 -8.56 -0.22
C PRO A 193 3.21 -9.28 0.67
N CYS A 194 3.08 -9.15 2.00
CA CYS A 194 3.95 -9.82 2.97
C CYS A 194 3.55 -11.28 3.27
N CYS A 195 2.31 -11.69 2.98
CA CYS A 195 1.83 -13.05 3.26
C CYS A 195 0.76 -13.52 2.24
N GLY A 196 0.25 -14.74 2.43
CA GLY A 196 -0.82 -15.31 1.60
C GLY A 196 -2.24 -15.03 2.11
N ASN A 197 -2.38 -14.31 3.23
CA ASN A 197 -3.65 -14.13 3.93
C ASN A 197 -4.39 -12.87 3.44
N SER A 198 -5.70 -12.96 3.35
CA SER A 198 -6.57 -11.81 3.08
C SER A 198 -6.86 -11.03 4.37
N THR A 199 -7.53 -9.88 4.25
CA THR A 199 -7.99 -9.05 5.38
C THR A 199 -8.99 -9.77 6.26
N TYR A 200 -9.72 -10.76 5.73
CA TYR A 200 -10.56 -11.65 6.52
C TYR A 200 -9.76 -12.47 7.55
N PHE A 201 -8.45 -12.63 7.36
CA PHE A 201 -7.52 -13.13 8.37
C PHE A 201 -6.58 -12.00 8.82
N PRO A 202 -7.00 -11.14 9.78
CA PRO A 202 -6.26 -9.95 10.19
C PRO A 202 -5.13 -10.27 11.19
N ASP A 203 -4.21 -11.16 10.80
CA ASP A 203 -3.10 -11.72 11.58
C ASP A 203 -1.92 -10.78 11.87
N CYS A 204 -1.89 -9.63 11.20
CA CYS A 204 -0.85 -8.60 11.31
C CYS A 204 -1.47 -7.22 11.42
N ASN A 205 -0.68 -6.23 11.84
CA ASN A 205 -1.10 -4.83 11.95
C ASN A 205 -1.76 -4.29 10.68
N HIS A 206 -1.22 -4.58 9.49
CA HIS A 206 -1.81 -4.16 8.22
C HIS A 206 -3.18 -4.80 7.96
N GLY A 207 -3.35 -6.07 8.31
CA GLY A 207 -4.63 -6.77 8.15
C GLY A 207 -5.68 -6.24 9.12
N MET A 208 -5.29 -6.02 10.37
CA MET A 208 -6.16 -5.46 11.40
C MET A 208 -6.54 -4.00 11.10
N ALA A 209 -5.59 -3.19 10.65
CA ALA A 209 -5.85 -1.81 10.22
C ALA A 209 -6.77 -1.74 9.00
N MET A 210 -6.57 -2.62 8.01
CA MET A 210 -7.47 -2.69 6.86
C MET A 210 -8.88 -3.12 7.31
N LEU A 211 -9.00 -4.12 8.19
CA LEU A 211 -10.30 -4.53 8.73
C LEU A 211 -11.00 -3.34 9.41
N GLY A 212 -10.30 -2.63 10.31
CA GLY A 212 -10.84 -1.44 10.97
C GLY A 212 -11.31 -0.35 10.00
N LEU A 213 -10.58 -0.11 8.91
CA LEU A 213 -11.02 0.80 7.86
C LEU A 213 -12.31 0.32 7.19
N LEU A 214 -12.39 -0.96 6.80
CA LEU A 214 -13.57 -1.52 6.13
C LEU A 214 -14.81 -1.49 7.03
N GLU A 215 -14.65 -1.75 8.33
CA GLU A 215 -15.72 -1.63 9.33
C GLU A 215 -16.25 -0.20 9.40
N LEU A 216 -15.35 0.78 9.51
CA LEU A 216 -15.73 2.19 9.58
C LEU A 216 -16.43 2.66 8.29
N MET A 217 -15.93 2.22 7.14
CA MET A 217 -16.54 2.49 5.83
C MET A 217 -17.95 1.90 5.73
N ALA A 218 -18.11 0.63 6.10
CA ALA A 218 -19.41 -0.03 6.05
C ALA A 218 -20.40 0.63 7.01
N TYR A 219 -19.99 0.94 8.24
CA TYR A 219 -20.80 1.66 9.24
C TYR A 219 -21.32 3.00 8.68
N GLN A 220 -20.49 3.72 7.94
CA GLN A 220 -20.82 5.02 7.34
C GLN A 220 -21.54 4.90 5.97
N GLY A 221 -21.88 3.68 5.53
CA GLY A 221 -22.66 3.45 4.33
C GLY A 221 -21.88 3.61 3.02
N VAL A 222 -20.54 3.49 3.07
CA VAL A 222 -19.70 3.56 1.88
C VAL A 222 -19.90 2.33 1.00
N SER A 223 -19.90 2.52 -0.32
CA SER A 223 -20.16 1.45 -1.30
C SER A 223 -19.00 0.44 -1.40
N GLU A 224 -19.29 -0.80 -1.85
CA GLU A 224 -18.27 -1.84 -2.11
C GLU A 224 -17.13 -1.32 -3.00
N GLN A 225 -17.49 -0.60 -4.08
CA GLN A 225 -16.52 -0.08 -5.03
C GLN A 225 -15.58 0.94 -4.37
N GLU A 226 -16.12 1.85 -3.55
CA GLU A 226 -15.32 2.82 -2.81
C GLU A 226 -14.48 2.16 -1.72
N MET A 227 -14.93 1.06 -1.12
CA MET A 227 -14.12 0.23 -0.20
C MET A 227 -12.87 -0.31 -0.89
N TYR A 228 -13.00 -0.88 -2.10
CA TYR A 228 -11.82 -1.32 -2.85
C TYR A 228 -10.92 -0.16 -3.26
N ASN A 229 -11.47 0.98 -3.69
CA ASN A 229 -10.67 2.14 -4.06
C ASN A 229 -9.90 2.71 -2.87
N ALA A 230 -10.53 2.82 -1.71
CA ALA A 230 -9.89 3.25 -0.48
C ALA A 230 -8.82 2.24 -0.01
N ALA A 231 -9.12 0.94 -0.07
CA ALA A 231 -8.18 -0.13 0.25
C ALA A 231 -6.94 -0.10 -0.66
N LEU A 232 -7.13 0.13 -1.97
CA LEU A 232 -6.04 0.28 -2.93
C LEU A 232 -5.17 1.50 -2.59
N ALA A 233 -5.80 2.62 -2.26
CA ALA A 233 -5.09 3.83 -1.86
C ALA A 233 -4.25 3.58 -0.59
N VAL A 234 -4.84 3.07 0.49
CA VAL A 234 -4.09 2.88 1.75
C VAL A 234 -2.98 1.84 1.62
N ASN A 235 -3.23 0.72 0.93
CA ASN A 235 -2.18 -0.27 0.68
C ASN A 235 -1.04 0.30 -0.19
N SER A 236 -1.34 1.22 -1.12
CA SER A 236 -0.30 1.89 -1.90
C SER A 236 0.60 2.79 -1.04
N TYR A 237 0.07 3.38 0.05
CA TYR A 237 0.88 4.11 1.02
C TYR A 237 1.60 3.18 2.02
N TRP A 238 1.01 2.04 2.38
CA TRP A 238 1.61 1.09 3.34
C TRP A 238 2.68 0.19 2.70
N PHE A 239 2.54 -0.12 1.41
CA PHE A 239 3.45 -0.99 0.64
C PHE A 239 3.92 -0.30 -0.66
N PRO A 240 4.57 0.87 -0.56
CA PRO A 240 4.80 1.75 -1.70
C PRO A 240 5.59 1.08 -2.83
N GLU A 241 6.70 0.42 -2.51
CA GLU A 241 7.52 -0.31 -3.50
C GLU A 241 6.72 -1.40 -4.22
N THR A 242 5.84 -2.10 -3.49
CA THR A 242 5.01 -3.17 -4.06
C THR A 242 4.05 -2.60 -5.07
N TYR A 243 3.27 -1.58 -4.69
CA TYR A 243 2.22 -1.05 -5.56
C TYR A 243 2.79 -0.27 -6.74
N ILE A 244 3.95 0.39 -6.60
CA ILE A 244 4.66 0.99 -7.75
C ILE A 244 5.14 -0.11 -8.71
N THR A 245 5.66 -1.21 -8.20
CA THR A 245 6.10 -2.34 -9.03
C THR A 245 4.92 -3.03 -9.74
N ILE A 246 3.79 -3.21 -9.06
CA ILE A 246 2.55 -3.70 -9.67
C ILE A 246 2.08 -2.73 -10.75
N ALA A 247 2.11 -1.41 -10.51
CA ALA A 247 1.75 -0.42 -11.50
C ALA A 247 2.65 -0.50 -12.75
N LYS A 248 3.96 -0.75 -12.58
CA LYS A 248 4.90 -0.96 -13.71
C LYS A 248 4.52 -2.21 -14.51
N TYR A 249 4.08 -3.27 -13.82
CA TYR A 249 3.57 -4.49 -14.44
C TYR A 249 2.30 -4.28 -15.27
N PHE A 250 1.33 -3.50 -14.79
CA PHE A 250 0.12 -3.15 -15.54
C PHE A 250 0.44 -2.22 -16.72
N LYS A 251 1.29 -1.23 -16.51
CA LYS A 251 1.74 -0.31 -17.57
C LYS A 251 2.40 -1.05 -18.73
N ASN A 252 3.26 -2.03 -18.45
CA ASN A 252 3.88 -2.87 -19.49
C ASN A 252 2.87 -3.71 -20.30
N ARG A 253 1.63 -3.83 -19.83
CA ARG A 253 0.50 -4.49 -20.52
C ARG A 253 -0.50 -3.51 -21.12
N GLY A 254 -0.18 -2.22 -21.11
CA GLY A 254 -1.03 -1.17 -21.69
C GLY A 254 -2.16 -0.69 -20.79
N VAL A 255 -2.15 -1.02 -19.49
CA VAL A 255 -3.14 -0.53 -18.52
C VAL A 255 -2.49 0.53 -17.65
N LEU A 256 -3.04 1.75 -17.63
CA LEU A 256 -2.55 2.82 -16.76
C LEU A 256 -3.03 2.60 -15.34
N TRP A 257 -2.30 3.15 -14.36
CA TRP A 257 -2.65 2.97 -12.95
C TRP A 257 -4.05 3.49 -12.62
N ASP A 258 -4.45 4.61 -13.21
CA ASP A 258 -5.77 5.21 -12.99
C ASP A 258 -6.91 4.37 -13.60
N ASP A 259 -6.59 3.41 -14.47
CA ASP A 259 -7.54 2.53 -15.17
C ASP A 259 -7.61 1.12 -14.57
N VAL A 260 -6.84 0.82 -13.51
CA VAL A 260 -6.85 -0.52 -12.89
C VAL A 260 -8.12 -0.78 -12.11
N ILE A 261 -8.57 -2.04 -12.10
CA ILE A 261 -9.68 -2.47 -11.25
C ILE A 261 -9.13 -2.75 -9.85
N ALA A 262 -9.51 -1.94 -8.86
CA ALA A 262 -8.97 -2.04 -7.50
C ALA A 262 -9.13 -3.43 -6.87
N LYS A 263 -10.31 -4.06 -7.03
CA LYS A 263 -10.59 -5.43 -6.56
C LYS A 263 -9.65 -6.47 -7.18
N GLU A 264 -9.28 -6.30 -8.45
CA GLU A 264 -8.32 -7.18 -9.12
C GLU A 264 -6.93 -7.01 -8.53
N VAL A 265 -6.43 -5.76 -8.46
CA VAL A 265 -5.08 -5.45 -7.96
C VAL A 265 -4.90 -5.89 -6.51
N LEU A 266 -5.91 -5.70 -5.66
CA LEU A 266 -5.91 -6.11 -4.26
C LEU A 266 -6.02 -7.64 -4.08
N GLY A 267 -6.41 -8.35 -5.12
CA GLY A 267 -6.60 -9.79 -5.12
C GLY A 267 -5.30 -10.58 -4.96
N SER A 268 -5.46 -11.88 -4.71
CA SER A 268 -4.34 -12.80 -4.43
C SER A 268 -3.35 -12.88 -5.59
N SER A 269 -3.79 -12.71 -6.84
CA SER A 269 -2.94 -12.78 -8.03
C SER A 269 -1.84 -11.71 -8.09
N TYR A 270 -2.00 -10.58 -7.38
CA TYR A 270 -1.05 -9.47 -7.41
C TYR A 270 -0.58 -9.06 -6.02
N SER A 271 -1.50 -8.98 -5.05
CA SER A 271 -1.23 -8.43 -3.72
C SER A 271 -1.00 -9.48 -2.64
N SER A 272 -0.98 -10.78 -2.95
CA SER A 272 -0.44 -11.79 -2.01
C SER A 272 1.07 -11.93 -2.19
N ALA A 273 1.76 -12.52 -1.21
CA ALA A 273 3.19 -12.81 -1.32
C ALA A 273 3.52 -13.65 -2.58
N GLN A 274 2.70 -14.65 -2.90
CA GLN A 274 2.88 -15.47 -4.09
C GLN A 274 2.56 -14.68 -5.37
N GLY A 275 1.45 -13.95 -5.39
CA GLY A 275 1.06 -13.13 -6.55
C GLY A 275 2.08 -12.05 -6.87
N PHE A 276 2.58 -11.35 -5.85
CA PHE A 276 3.60 -10.33 -6.03
C PHE A 276 4.94 -10.93 -6.50
N LYS A 277 5.29 -12.14 -6.06
CA LYS A 277 6.45 -12.86 -6.60
C LYS A 277 6.31 -13.12 -8.10
N GLU A 278 5.11 -13.45 -8.59
CA GLU A 278 4.88 -13.61 -10.03
C GLU A 278 4.99 -12.30 -10.80
N VAL A 279 4.61 -11.17 -10.18
CA VAL A 279 4.85 -9.83 -10.74
C VAL A 279 6.36 -9.57 -10.88
N LEU A 280 7.14 -9.88 -9.84
CA LEU A 280 8.61 -9.71 -9.84
C LEU A 280 9.33 -10.58 -10.88
N ASN A 281 8.75 -11.73 -11.27
CA ASN A 281 9.28 -12.55 -12.36
C ASN A 281 9.13 -11.89 -13.74
N LYS A 282 8.31 -10.83 -13.86
CA LYS A 282 8.01 -10.15 -15.13
C LYS A 282 8.54 -8.72 -15.19
N VAL A 283 8.79 -8.10 -14.05
CA VAL A 283 9.22 -6.70 -13.96
C VAL A 283 10.22 -6.53 -12.82
N SER A 284 11.29 -5.76 -13.09
CA SER A 284 12.26 -5.40 -12.05
C SER A 284 11.61 -4.52 -10.97
N PRO A 285 11.89 -4.76 -9.68
CA PRO A 285 11.31 -3.99 -8.60
C PRO A 285 11.70 -2.52 -8.69
N THR A 286 10.73 -1.64 -8.46
CA THR A 286 11.01 -0.20 -8.36
C THR A 286 11.42 0.10 -6.93
N LYS A 287 12.70 0.44 -6.73
CA LYS A 287 13.20 0.87 -5.42
C LYS A 287 12.97 2.36 -5.27
N ILE A 288 12.39 2.75 -4.15
CA ILE A 288 12.27 4.15 -3.76
C ILE A 288 13.25 4.42 -2.61
N GLU A 289 13.92 5.56 -2.64
CA GLU A 289 14.75 5.99 -1.52
C GLU A 289 13.85 6.27 -0.31
N THR A 290 13.81 5.31 0.62
CA THR A 290 13.27 5.43 1.99
C THR A 290 11.87 6.05 2.12
N ILE A 291 10.84 5.26 1.81
CA ILE A 291 9.56 5.36 2.54
C ILE A 291 9.54 4.13 3.44
N GLY A 292 9.87 4.31 4.71
CA GLY A 292 10.03 3.20 5.66
C GLY A 292 8.79 2.30 5.69
N GLY A 293 8.96 1.03 5.34
CA GLY A 293 7.92 0.02 5.49
C GLY A 293 7.53 -0.11 6.96
N ALA A 294 6.23 -0.19 7.23
CA ALA A 294 5.75 -0.41 8.59
C ALA A 294 6.19 -1.81 9.06
N SER A 295 6.86 -1.87 10.21
CA SER A 295 7.18 -3.11 10.91
C SER A 295 5.88 -3.86 11.25
N CYS A 296 5.94 -5.19 11.39
CA CYS A 296 4.78 -6.02 11.76
C CYS A 296 4.36 -5.87 13.24
N GLY A 297 4.98 -4.95 13.99
CA GLY A 297 4.67 -4.68 15.40
C GLY A 297 5.15 -3.31 15.84
N VAL A 298 4.67 -2.88 17.01
CA VAL A 298 5.06 -1.65 17.71
C VAL A 298 5.52 -1.94 19.12
#